data_AF-A9BKP2-F1
#
_entry.id   AF-A9BKP2-F1
#
_cell.length_a   1.000
_cell.length_b   1.000
_cell.length_c   1.000
_cell.angle_alpha   90.00
_cell.angle_beta   90.00
_cell.angle_gamma   90.00
#
_symmetry.space_group_name_H-M   'P 1'
#
loop_
_entity.id
_entity.type
_entity.pdbx_description
1 polymer ?
#
loop_
_entity_poly.entity_id
_entity_poly.type
_entity_poly.pdbx_seq_one_letter_code
_entity_poly.pdbx_strand_id
1 'polypeptide(L)'
;MFNKINQIKKKRVFLQKKNQNKISIEQRLEYRKIKSFSKNQVIRYGFYRQSDLKKEKVKKIISIINPFLKNINSSDPLFISMKGLAKLFLGELIEISKQLMFEKNDTVEWFENPLHCSHLFNGLKRYLNIN
;
A
#
# COMPACT_ATOMS: atom_id res chain seq x y z
N MET A 1 -21.65 -43.49 2.21
CA MET A 1 -21.27 -42.29 1.42
C MET A 1 -20.81 -41.11 2.29
N PHE A 2 -21.50 -40.81 3.41
CA PHE A 2 -21.17 -39.70 4.33
C PHE A 2 -19.75 -39.70 4.94
N ASN A 3 -19.19 -40.89 5.23
CA ASN A 3 -17.87 -40.99 5.88
C ASN A 3 -16.70 -40.55 4.97
N LYS A 4 -16.84 -40.77 3.65
CA LYS A 4 -15.84 -40.37 2.64
C LYS A 4 -15.81 -38.84 2.48
N ILE A 5 -16.96 -38.17 2.58
CA ILE A 5 -17.08 -36.71 2.50
C ILE A 5 -16.42 -36.03 3.70
N ASN A 6 -16.57 -36.58 4.91
CA ASN A 6 -15.91 -36.06 6.11
C ASN A 6 -14.39 -36.26 6.08
N GLN A 7 -13.91 -37.38 5.54
CA GLN A 7 -12.47 -37.59 5.33
C GLN A 7 -11.87 -36.61 4.31
N ILE A 8 -12.60 -36.32 3.21
CA ILE A 8 -12.17 -35.33 2.21
C ILE A 8 -12.16 -33.91 2.80
N LYS A 9 -13.15 -33.54 3.61
CA LYS A 9 -13.17 -32.26 4.33
C LYS A 9 -11.99 -32.12 5.29
N LYS A 10 -11.72 -33.16 6.11
CA LYS A 10 -10.54 -33.19 7.00
C LYS A 10 -9.23 -33.07 6.23
N LYS A 11 -9.09 -33.78 5.10
CA LYS A 11 -7.90 -33.73 4.24
C LYS A 11 -7.71 -32.34 3.61
N ARG A 12 -8.78 -31.67 3.17
CA ARG A 12 -8.76 -30.28 2.66
C ARG A 12 -8.34 -29.27 3.73
N VAL A 13 -8.90 -29.35 4.94
CA VAL A 13 -8.52 -28.47 6.06
C VAL A 13 -7.06 -28.70 6.48
N PHE A 14 -6.60 -29.95 6.45
CA PHE A 14 -5.20 -30.29 6.74
C PHE A 14 -4.24 -29.77 5.65
N LEU A 15 -4.60 -29.88 4.37
CA LEU A 15 -3.85 -29.31 3.25
C LEU A 15 -3.82 -27.77 3.30
N GLN A 16 -4.93 -27.13 3.67
CA GLN A 16 -4.99 -25.68 3.91
C GLN A 16 -4.06 -25.26 5.07
N LYS A 17 -4.06 -26.01 6.19
CA LYS A 17 -3.11 -25.80 7.30
C LYS A 17 -1.65 -26.03 6.89
N LYS A 18 -1.36 -27.02 6.05
CA LYS A 18 0.01 -27.31 5.57
C LYS A 18 0.55 -26.23 4.63
N ASN A 19 -0.31 -25.57 3.87
CA ASN A 19 0.04 -24.42 3.03
C ASN A 19 0.14 -23.10 3.83
N GLN A 20 -0.55 -22.97 4.96
CA GLN A 20 -0.52 -21.77 5.81
C GLN A 20 0.82 -21.54 6.54
N ASN A 21 1.63 -22.59 6.74
CA ASN A 21 2.87 -22.49 7.53
C ASN A 21 4.15 -22.26 6.69
N LYS A 22 4.05 -22.19 5.36
CA LYS A 22 5.21 -21.85 4.52
C LYS A 22 5.28 -20.34 4.36
N ILE A 23 6.20 -19.73 5.11
CA ILE A 23 6.62 -18.35 4.87
C ILE A 23 7.14 -18.28 3.43
N SER A 24 6.49 -17.46 2.61
CA SER A 24 6.88 -17.23 1.22
C SER A 24 8.29 -16.63 1.12
N ILE A 25 8.97 -16.81 -0.01
CA ILE A 25 10.31 -16.28 -0.23
C ILE A 25 10.28 -14.75 -0.12
N GLU A 26 9.21 -14.14 -0.64
CA GLU A 26 8.93 -12.71 -0.60
C GLU A 26 8.85 -12.19 0.83
N GLN A 27 8.09 -12.86 1.71
CA GLN A 27 7.98 -12.50 3.12
C GLN A 27 9.32 -12.60 3.86
N ARG A 28 10.17 -13.58 3.51
CA ARG A 28 11.52 -13.70 4.10
C ARG A 28 12.43 -12.56 3.65
N LEU A 29 12.38 -12.20 2.36
CA LEU A 29 13.15 -11.08 1.81
C LEU A 29 12.71 -9.75 2.41
N GLU A 30 11.40 -9.54 2.52
CA GLU A 30 10.82 -8.36 3.18
C GLU A 30 11.28 -8.27 4.63
N TYR A 31 11.16 -9.35 5.40
CA TYR A 31 11.60 -9.40 6.79
C TYR A 31 13.09 -9.07 6.95
N ARG A 32 13.95 -9.60 6.08
CA ARG A 32 15.40 -9.30 6.10
C ARG A 32 15.67 -7.80 5.91
N LYS A 33 14.93 -7.13 5.01
CA LYS A 33 15.04 -5.69 4.79
C LYS A 33 14.55 -4.89 6.00
N ILE A 34 13.40 -5.26 6.55
CA ILE A 34 12.84 -4.57 7.73
C ILE A 34 13.76 -4.74 8.94
N LYS A 35 14.45 -5.88 9.08
CA LYS A 35 15.37 -6.13 10.19
C LYS A 35 16.55 -5.15 10.23
N SER A 36 16.97 -4.59 9.09
CA SER A 36 18.03 -3.59 9.03
C SER A 36 17.54 -2.15 9.25
N PHE A 37 16.25 -1.94 9.52
CA PHE A 37 15.70 -0.62 9.74
C PHE A 37 16.00 -0.10 11.15
N SER A 38 16.25 1.20 11.25
CA SER A 38 16.17 1.92 12.52
C SER A 38 14.75 1.88 13.10
N LYS A 39 14.62 2.15 14.41
CA LYS A 39 13.31 2.19 15.10
C LYS A 39 12.30 3.10 14.38
N ASN A 40 12.73 4.27 13.93
CA ASN A 40 11.88 5.23 13.24
C ASN A 40 11.47 4.76 11.84
N GLN A 41 12.35 4.07 11.12
CA GLN A 41 12.02 3.45 9.84
C GLN A 41 11.01 2.30 10.00
N VAL A 42 11.13 1.49 11.06
CA VAL A 42 10.14 0.44 11.38
C VAL A 42 8.76 1.03 11.65
N ILE A 43 8.68 2.08 12.47
CA ILE A 43 7.42 2.77 12.79
C ILE A 43 6.75 3.31 11.52
N ARG A 44 7.52 4.01 10.69
CA ARG A 44 7.04 4.56 9.40
C ARG A 44 6.56 3.48 8.45
N TYR A 45 7.32 2.39 8.34
CA TYR A 45 6.93 1.23 7.55
C TYR A 45 5.62 0.62 8.05
N GLY A 46 5.45 0.52 9.38
CA GLY A 46 4.21 0.07 10.01
C GLY A 46 3.00 0.91 9.60
N PHE A 47 3.12 2.24 9.66
CA PHE A 47 2.07 3.16 9.21
C PHE A 47 1.77 3.00 7.71
N TYR A 48 2.80 2.98 6.86
CA TYR A 48 2.62 2.78 5.42
C TYR A 48 1.93 1.44 5.11
N ARG A 49 2.37 0.35 5.74
CA ARG A 49 1.82 -1.00 5.52
C ARG A 49 0.34 -1.09 5.92
N GLN A 50 -0.04 -0.47 7.03
CA GLN A 50 -1.42 -0.49 7.53
C GLN A 50 -2.33 0.54 6.86
N SER A 51 -1.77 1.57 6.24
CA SER A 51 -2.55 2.59 5.54
C SER A 51 -3.38 1.99 4.40
N ASP A 52 -4.64 2.40 4.30
CA ASP A 52 -5.51 2.04 3.19
C ASP A 52 -6.52 3.18 2.91
N LEU A 53 -6.98 3.27 1.68
CA LEU A 53 -7.98 4.25 1.26
C LEU A 53 -9.38 3.75 1.66
N LYS A 54 -10.16 4.61 2.32
CA LYS A 54 -11.55 4.29 2.72
C LYS A 54 -12.39 3.93 1.50
N LYS A 55 -13.01 2.76 1.51
CA LYS A 55 -13.71 2.17 0.35
C LYS A 55 -14.83 3.09 -0.14
N GLU A 56 -15.56 3.69 0.78
CA GLU A 56 -16.70 4.57 0.54
C GLU A 56 -16.26 5.85 -0.18
N LYS A 57 -15.12 6.43 0.23
CA LYS A 57 -14.56 7.63 -0.40
C LYS A 57 -14.09 7.35 -1.82
N VAL A 58 -13.41 6.22 -2.02
CA VAL A 58 -12.93 5.82 -3.35
C VAL A 58 -14.11 5.56 -4.28
N LYS A 59 -15.13 4.82 -3.84
CA LYS A 59 -16.36 4.60 -4.62
C LYS A 59 -17.04 5.92 -5.01
N LYS A 60 -17.14 6.86 -4.07
CA LYS A 60 -17.72 8.18 -4.33
C LYS A 60 -16.95 8.92 -5.43
N ILE A 61 -15.63 8.97 -5.37
CA ILE A 61 -14.79 9.64 -6.37
C ILE A 61 -14.93 8.96 -7.74
N ILE A 62 -14.84 7.64 -7.78
CA ILE A 62 -14.99 6.87 -9.03
C ILE A 62 -16.35 7.13 -9.67
N SER A 63 -17.43 7.12 -8.90
CA SER A 63 -18.78 7.38 -9.39
C SER A 63 -18.98 8.82 -9.87
N ILE A 64 -18.25 9.79 -9.31
CA ILE A 64 -18.29 11.20 -9.76
C ILE A 64 -17.57 11.34 -11.10
N ILE A 65 -16.40 10.70 -11.26
CA ILE A 65 -15.59 10.80 -12.47
C ILE A 65 -16.23 10.01 -13.62
N ASN A 66 -16.74 8.81 -13.34
CA ASN A 66 -17.35 7.94 -14.32
C ASN A 66 -18.69 7.38 -13.80
N PRO A 67 -19.83 7.96 -14.24
CA PRO A 67 -21.16 7.52 -13.82
C PRO A 67 -21.46 6.04 -14.11
N PHE A 68 -20.84 5.44 -15.14
CA PHE A 68 -21.02 4.02 -15.47
C PHE A 68 -20.48 3.07 -14.40
N LEU A 69 -19.56 3.55 -13.55
CA LEU A 69 -18.95 2.78 -12.45
C LEU A 69 -19.64 2.98 -11.10
N LYS A 70 -20.82 3.61 -11.06
CA LYS A 70 -21.56 3.90 -9.82
C LYS A 70 -21.79 2.66 -8.93
N ASN A 71 -22.03 1.51 -9.55
CA ASN A 71 -22.34 0.25 -8.85
C ASN A 71 -21.13 -0.69 -8.71
N ILE A 72 -19.90 -0.17 -8.86
CA ILE A 72 -18.69 -1.01 -8.77
C ILE A 72 -18.58 -1.68 -7.40
N ASN A 73 -18.37 -2.99 -7.41
CA ASN A 73 -18.19 -3.78 -6.20
C ASN A 73 -16.79 -3.58 -5.62
N SER A 74 -16.64 -3.64 -4.29
CA SER A 74 -15.31 -3.49 -3.68
C SER A 74 -14.41 -4.70 -3.85
N SER A 75 -14.98 -5.85 -4.23
CA SER A 75 -14.27 -7.06 -4.61
C SER A 75 -13.88 -7.06 -6.10
N ASP A 76 -14.32 -6.05 -6.86
CA ASP A 76 -13.98 -5.93 -8.26
C ASP A 76 -12.45 -5.70 -8.41
N PRO A 77 -11.75 -6.50 -9.24
CA PRO A 77 -10.33 -6.30 -9.50
C PRO A 77 -9.98 -4.88 -9.95
N LEU A 78 -10.85 -4.21 -10.71
CA LEU A 78 -10.63 -2.82 -11.12
C LEU A 78 -10.61 -1.88 -9.91
N PHE A 79 -11.57 -2.04 -8.98
CA PHE A 79 -11.63 -1.24 -7.76
C PHE A 79 -10.40 -1.44 -6.87
N ILE A 80 -9.97 -2.70 -6.71
CA ILE A 80 -8.78 -3.06 -5.94
C ILE A 80 -7.52 -2.45 -6.57
N SER A 81 -7.40 -2.55 -7.90
CA SER A 81 -6.28 -1.97 -8.65
C SER A 81 -6.25 -0.44 -8.55
N MET A 82 -7.38 0.26 -8.69
CA MET A 82 -7.45 1.72 -8.54
C MET A 82 -7.00 2.16 -7.15
N LYS A 83 -7.43 1.45 -6.10
CA LYS A 83 -6.96 1.72 -4.73
C LYS A 83 -5.45 1.50 -4.58
N GLY A 84 -4.94 0.41 -5.13
CA GLY A 84 -3.51 0.07 -5.09
C GLY A 84 -2.66 1.12 -5.82
N LEU A 85 -3.04 1.49 -7.04
CA LEU A 85 -2.36 2.50 -7.83
C LEU A 85 -2.37 3.87 -7.15
N ALA A 86 -3.51 4.29 -6.58
CA ALA A 86 -3.59 5.53 -5.84
C ALA A 86 -2.66 5.53 -4.60
N LYS A 87 -2.55 4.38 -3.89
CA LYS A 87 -1.62 4.24 -2.75
C LYS A 87 -0.16 4.32 -3.20
N LEU A 88 0.20 3.65 -4.30
CA LEU A 88 1.56 3.70 -4.86
C LEU A 88 1.93 5.13 -5.27
N PHE A 89 1.05 5.79 -6.02
CA PHE A 89 1.22 7.19 -6.44
C PHE A 89 1.46 8.14 -5.25
N LEU A 90 0.63 8.05 -4.21
CA LEU A 90 0.79 8.90 -3.02
C LEU A 90 2.10 8.61 -2.28
N GLY A 91 2.52 7.35 -2.23
CA GLY A 91 3.80 6.95 -1.64
C GLY A 91 4.98 7.58 -2.38
N GLU A 92 5.03 7.41 -3.71
CA GLU A 92 6.06 7.98 -4.57
C GLU A 92 6.11 9.51 -4.47
N LEU A 93 4.96 10.17 -4.53
CA LEU A 93 4.88 11.63 -4.42
C LEU A 93 5.44 12.14 -3.09
N ILE A 94 5.09 11.49 -1.98
CA ILE A 94 5.59 11.87 -0.64
C ILE A 94 7.09 11.65 -0.54
N GLU A 95 7.61 10.53 -1.05
CA GLU A 95 9.05 10.23 -1.05
C GLU A 95 9.84 11.26 -1.87
N ILE A 96 9.38 11.58 -3.08
CA ILE A 96 10.01 12.60 -3.93
C ILE A 96 9.97 13.97 -3.26
N SER A 97 8.83 14.35 -2.68
CA SER A 97 8.68 15.63 -1.99
C SER A 97 9.63 15.73 -0.79
N LYS A 98 9.80 14.63 -0.05
CA LYS A 98 10.74 14.53 1.07
C LYS A 98 12.20 14.56 0.62
N GLN A 99 12.51 13.96 -0.52
CA GLN A 99 13.83 14.04 -1.13
C GLN A 99 14.17 15.47 -1.57
N LEU A 100 13.23 16.18 -2.22
CA LEU A 100 13.42 17.58 -2.60
C LEU A 100 13.64 18.49 -1.39
N MET A 101 12.91 18.26 -0.30
CA MET A 101 13.08 18.98 0.96
C MET A 101 14.51 18.80 1.51
N PHE A 102 15.05 17.58 1.42
CA PHE A 102 16.43 17.27 1.80
C PHE A 102 17.45 17.93 0.86
N GLU A 103 17.28 17.81 -0.46
CA GLU A 103 18.17 18.39 -1.46
C GLU A 103 18.25 19.92 -1.37
N LYS A 104 17.16 20.59 -1.00
CA LYS A 104 17.11 22.05 -0.83
C LYS A 104 17.68 22.54 0.50
N ASN A 105 18.13 21.63 1.37
CA ASN A 105 18.51 21.93 2.76
C ASN A 105 17.45 22.73 3.52
N ASP A 106 16.17 22.61 3.12
CA ASP A 106 15.07 23.39 3.69
C ASP A 106 14.86 23.03 5.17
N THR A 107 15.09 21.75 5.49
CA THR A 107 15.09 21.27 6.86
C THR A 107 16.18 20.23 7.06
N VAL A 108 16.94 20.37 8.16
CA VAL A 108 18.07 19.48 8.49
C VAL A 108 17.59 18.07 8.86
N GLU A 109 16.38 17.96 9.42
CA GLU A 109 15.82 16.68 9.85
C GLU A 109 14.71 16.18 8.94
N TRP A 110 15.05 15.20 8.11
CA TRP A 110 14.15 14.52 7.17
C TRP A 110 12.90 13.92 7.83
N PHE A 111 12.99 13.56 9.11
CA PHE A 111 11.96 12.83 9.85
C PHE A 111 10.99 13.74 10.61
N GLU A 112 11.45 14.81 11.23
CA GLU A 112 10.65 15.60 12.18
C GLU A 112 9.78 16.65 11.49
N ASN A 113 10.22 17.13 10.32
CA ASN A 113 9.56 18.26 9.70
C ASN A 113 8.38 17.84 8.81
N PRO A 114 7.19 18.46 8.95
CA PRO A 114 6.06 18.17 8.09
C PRO A 114 6.34 18.63 6.64
N LEU A 115 5.69 17.97 5.66
CA LEU A 115 5.69 18.48 4.29
C LEU A 115 4.78 19.70 4.19
N HIS A 116 5.28 20.78 3.61
CA HIS A 116 4.48 21.93 3.22
C HIS A 116 3.88 21.73 1.82
N CYS A 117 2.87 22.53 1.48
CA CYS A 117 2.23 22.51 0.16
C CYS A 117 3.24 22.76 -0.98
N SER A 118 4.23 23.63 -0.75
CA SER A 118 5.34 23.90 -1.68
C SER A 118 6.14 22.65 -2.02
N HIS A 119 6.39 21.76 -1.04
CA HIS A 119 7.14 20.52 -1.22
C HIS A 119 6.35 19.54 -2.07
N LEU A 120 5.06 19.38 -1.79
CA LEU A 120 4.17 18.50 -2.55
C LEU A 120 4.01 18.98 -3.99
N PHE A 121 3.87 20.29 -4.20
CA PHE A 121 3.75 20.86 -5.54
C PHE A 121 5.02 20.66 -6.36
N ASN A 122 6.20 20.95 -5.78
CA ASN A 122 7.48 20.70 -6.44
C ASN A 122 7.73 19.20 -6.67
N GLY A 123 7.32 18.36 -5.72
CA GLY A 123 7.39 16.90 -5.84
C GLY A 123 6.52 16.39 -6.98
N LEU A 124 5.31 16.92 -7.13
CA LEU A 124 4.41 16.59 -8.23
C LEU A 124 4.99 17.04 -9.57
N LYS A 125 5.55 18.26 -9.62
CA LYS A 125 6.22 18.79 -10.81
C LYS A 125 7.37 17.87 -11.26
N ARG A 126 8.19 17.41 -10.32
CA ARG A 126 9.28 16.44 -10.57
C ARG A 126 8.75 15.06 -10.96
N TYR A 127 7.71 14.56 -10.30
CA TYR A 127 7.08 13.28 -10.63
C TYR A 127 6.57 13.23 -12.07
N LEU A 128 5.97 14.33 -12.53
CA LEU A 128 5.42 14.45 -13.88
C LEU A 128 6.47 14.85 -14.93
N ASN A 129 7.75 15.01 -14.54
CA ASN A 129 8.82 15.55 -15.39
C ASN A 129 8.45 16.87 -16.09
N ILE A 130 7.65 17.71 -15.43
CA ILE A 130 7.28 19.02 -15.95
C ILE A 130 8.42 19.97 -15.58
N ASN A 131 9.16 20.48 -16.56
CA ASN A 131 10.25 21.44 -16.35
C ASN A 131 9.75 22.81 -15.87
#